data_AF-X1QEQ5-F1
#
_entry.id   AF-X1QEQ5-F1
#
_cell.length_a   1.000
_cell.length_b   1.000
_cell.length_c   1.000
_cell.angle_alpha   90.00
_cell.angle_beta   90.00
_cell.angle_gamma   90.00
#
_symmetry.space_group_name_H-M   'P 1'
#
loop_
_entity.id
_entity.type
_entity.pdbx_description
1 polymer ?
#
loop_
_entity_poly.entity_id
_entity_poly.type
_entity_poly.pdbx_seq_one_letter_code
_entity_poly.pdbx_strand_id
1 'polypeptide(L)'
;DEDKCYVEPERLRFLKNTNQFIWTSERSGWKERYLYDLSGKLIQHLTKARLPVGNIYAIDEDKGWIYFSGSENRGLETHLYKVKLDGTKFTKITKASGTHSANFSPGEQYYTHTFSSFEKPRKVTLHRADGTLLREIGKSIINQEFKDLKLQKPEHILFKSADGKYDLDGIVYKPANFDKTKKYPLIMSVYGGPGAKRIYNRFNLNDGNQALAQLGFIVFSIDHRGISRRGKAFKNLMYMNLGQIELEDHVAAVKHIIQRPYVDESRI
;
A
#
# COMPACT_ATOMS: atom_id res chain seq x y z
N ASP A 1 -21.97 8.58 11.18
CA ASP A 1 -20.58 8.36 11.62
C ASP A 1 -20.12 9.69 12.16
N GLU A 2 -19.62 9.74 13.38
CA GLU A 2 -19.09 10.96 13.98
C GLU A 2 -17.62 10.75 14.28
N ASP A 3 -16.77 11.73 13.94
CA ASP A 3 -15.35 11.69 14.23
C ASP A 3 -14.83 13.06 14.65
N LYS A 4 -13.95 13.07 15.65
CA LYS A 4 -13.36 14.32 16.19
C LYS A 4 -12.41 15.01 15.20
N CYS A 5 -11.91 14.28 14.20
CA CYS A 5 -11.07 14.84 13.15
C CYS A 5 -11.89 15.03 11.88
N TYR A 6 -12.13 13.94 11.15
CA TYR A 6 -12.92 13.96 9.92
C TYR A 6 -13.45 12.57 9.57
N VAL A 7 -14.52 12.55 8.78
CA VAL A 7 -15.05 11.34 8.15
C VAL A 7 -14.63 11.35 6.69
N GLU A 8 -13.89 10.31 6.27
CA GLU A 8 -13.58 10.12 4.86
C GLU A 8 -14.82 9.56 4.15
N PRO A 9 -15.36 10.25 3.13
CA PRO A 9 -16.56 9.79 2.46
C PRO A 9 -16.26 8.54 1.63
N GLU A 10 -16.73 7.39 2.10
CA GLU A 10 -16.60 6.12 1.39
C GLU A 10 -17.85 5.83 0.57
N ARG A 11 -17.65 5.29 -0.63
CA ARG A 11 -18.77 4.88 -1.47
C ARG A 11 -19.52 3.69 -0.84
N LEU A 12 -20.83 3.82 -0.70
CA LEU A 12 -21.71 2.69 -0.39
C LEU A 12 -21.67 1.66 -1.54
N ARG A 13 -21.85 0.38 -1.19
CA ARG A 13 -22.00 -0.72 -2.15
C ARG A 13 -23.30 -1.45 -1.86
N PHE A 14 -24.33 -1.15 -2.65
CA PHE A 14 -25.61 -1.83 -2.57
C PHE A 14 -25.50 -3.26 -3.08
N LEU A 15 -26.13 -4.19 -2.36
CA LEU A 15 -26.32 -5.57 -2.80
C LEU A 15 -27.49 -5.61 -3.82
N LYS A 16 -27.39 -6.50 -4.81
CA LYS A 16 -28.34 -6.62 -5.93
C LYS A 16 -29.58 -7.42 -5.53
N ASN A 17 -29.39 -8.43 -4.69
CA ASN A 17 -30.42 -9.43 -4.38
C ASN A 17 -31.13 -9.14 -3.05
N THR A 18 -30.65 -8.17 -2.27
CA THR A 18 -31.20 -7.84 -0.95
C THR A 18 -31.33 -6.33 -0.76
N ASN A 19 -32.22 -5.91 0.15
CA ASN A 19 -32.35 -4.51 0.58
C ASN A 19 -31.24 -4.13 1.58
N GLN A 20 -29.98 -4.36 1.19
CA GLN A 20 -28.81 -4.14 2.03
C GLN A 20 -27.70 -3.42 1.27
N PHE A 21 -26.79 -2.81 2.02
CA PHE A 21 -25.58 -2.20 1.48
C PHE A 21 -24.40 -2.36 2.42
N ILE A 22 -23.21 -2.41 1.83
CA ILE A 22 -21.95 -2.39 2.56
C ILE A 22 -21.45 -0.94 2.64
N TRP A 23 -21.15 -0.51 3.86
CA TRP A 23 -20.52 0.76 4.15
C TRP A 23 -19.13 0.52 4.74
N THR A 24 -18.15 1.28 4.26
CA THR A 24 -16.78 1.28 4.79
C THR A 24 -16.64 2.49 5.72
N SER A 25 -16.12 2.29 6.92
CA SER A 25 -15.98 3.32 7.94
C SER A 25 -14.73 3.06 8.79
N GLU A 26 -14.16 4.11 9.35
CA GLU A 26 -13.03 4.04 10.28
C GLU A 26 -13.44 4.22 11.74
N ARG A 27 -14.73 4.06 12.08
CA ARG A 27 -15.24 4.31 13.44
C ARG A 27 -14.58 3.47 14.53
N SER A 28 -14.01 2.32 14.19
CA SER A 28 -13.27 1.47 15.12
C SER A 28 -11.80 1.90 15.30
N GLY A 29 -11.37 2.95 14.61
CA GLY A 29 -9.96 3.32 14.46
C GLY A 29 -9.26 2.61 13.29
N TRP A 30 -9.93 1.67 12.62
CA TRP A 30 -9.43 0.98 11.43
C TRP A 30 -10.47 1.04 10.31
N LYS A 31 -10.01 1.15 9.07
CA LYS A 31 -10.90 1.10 7.90
C LYS A 31 -11.50 -0.29 7.79
N GLU A 32 -12.78 -0.42 8.11
CA GLU A 32 -13.52 -1.68 8.24
C GLU A 32 -14.86 -1.59 7.50
N ARG A 33 -15.48 -2.75 7.25
CA ARG A 33 -16.76 -2.87 6.54
C ARG A 33 -17.89 -3.30 7.44
N TYR A 34 -19.06 -2.74 7.15
CA TYR A 34 -20.28 -2.91 7.89
C TYR A 34 -21.41 -3.15 6.89
N LEU A 35 -22.26 -4.14 7.15
CA LEU A 35 -23.46 -4.43 6.38
C LEU A 35 -24.65 -3.77 7.05
N TYR A 36 -25.43 -3.03 6.29
CA TYR A 36 -26.62 -2.30 6.72
C TYR A 36 -27.82 -2.70 5.87
N ASP A 37 -29.03 -2.55 6.41
CA ASP A 37 -30.24 -2.52 5.59
C ASP A 37 -30.59 -1.09 5.15
N LEU A 38 -31.55 -0.94 4.23
CA LEU A 38 -31.99 0.36 3.72
C LEU A 38 -32.65 1.27 4.78
N SER A 39 -33.03 0.75 5.95
CA SER A 39 -33.52 1.58 7.06
C SER A 39 -32.38 2.25 7.84
N GLY A 40 -31.12 1.87 7.56
CA GLY A 40 -29.95 2.33 8.28
C GLY A 40 -29.61 1.49 9.51
N LYS A 41 -30.30 0.36 9.72
CA LYS A 41 -29.97 -0.58 10.80
C LYS A 41 -28.71 -1.36 10.46
N LEU A 42 -27.77 -1.40 11.39
CA LEU A 42 -26.58 -2.23 11.28
C LEU A 42 -26.98 -3.70 11.37
N ILE A 43 -26.69 -4.47 10.32
CA ILE A 43 -26.93 -5.90 10.26
C ILE A 43 -25.70 -6.66 10.76
N GLN A 44 -24.51 -6.29 10.26
CA GLN A 44 -23.28 -7.01 10.61
C GLN A 44 -22.02 -6.14 10.53
N HIS A 45 -21.09 -6.35 11.46
CA HIS A 45 -19.72 -5.84 11.35
C HIS A 45 -18.84 -6.90 10.69
N LEU A 46 -18.54 -6.71 9.40
CA LEU A 46 -17.97 -7.73 8.51
C LEU A 46 -16.48 -7.97 8.74
N THR A 47 -15.71 -6.92 9.00
CA THR A 47 -14.25 -7.03 9.13
C THR A 47 -13.82 -6.50 10.49
N LYS A 48 -13.27 -7.37 11.34
CA LYS A 48 -12.80 -7.06 12.71
C LYS A 48 -11.30 -7.34 12.87
N ALA A 49 -10.53 -7.09 11.81
CA ALA A 49 -9.16 -7.59 11.70
C ALA A 49 -8.10 -6.56 12.13
N ARG A 50 -8.50 -5.36 12.56
CA ARG A 50 -7.59 -4.26 12.91
C ARG A 50 -6.51 -4.02 11.84
N LEU A 51 -6.92 -4.14 10.59
CA LEU A 51 -6.12 -3.84 9.41
C LEU A 51 -6.97 -3.00 8.45
N PRO A 52 -6.41 -1.96 7.81
CA PRO A 52 -7.20 -1.14 6.90
C PRO A 52 -7.58 -1.94 5.65
N VAL A 53 -8.87 -2.13 5.45
CA VAL A 53 -9.43 -2.70 4.22
C VAL A 53 -9.43 -1.67 3.10
N GLY A 54 -9.31 -2.13 1.86
CA GLY A 54 -9.28 -1.31 0.65
C GLY A 54 -10.38 -1.70 -0.35
N ASN A 55 -10.00 -1.90 -1.60
CA ASN A 55 -10.90 -2.21 -2.70
C ASN A 55 -11.71 -3.47 -2.43
N ILE A 56 -13.01 -3.42 -2.73
CA ILE A 56 -13.83 -4.62 -2.91
C ILE A 56 -13.64 -5.08 -4.35
N TYR A 57 -13.24 -6.32 -4.53
CA TYR A 57 -12.98 -6.92 -5.83
C TYR A 57 -14.19 -7.68 -6.39
N ALA A 58 -15.00 -8.29 -5.52
CA ALA A 58 -16.23 -9.02 -5.89
C ALA A 58 -17.15 -9.21 -4.67
N ILE A 59 -18.44 -9.41 -4.93
CA ILE A 59 -19.45 -9.77 -3.92
C ILE A 59 -20.34 -10.88 -4.51
N ASP A 60 -20.00 -12.12 -4.19
CA ASP A 60 -20.80 -13.30 -4.55
C ASP A 60 -21.97 -13.39 -3.57
N GLU A 61 -23.11 -12.79 -3.94
CA GLU A 61 -24.32 -12.74 -3.10
C GLU A 61 -24.97 -14.11 -2.93
N ASP A 62 -24.92 -14.97 -3.95
CA ASP A 62 -25.49 -16.31 -3.92
C ASP A 62 -24.80 -17.19 -2.87
N LYS A 63 -23.48 -17.07 -2.77
CA LYS A 63 -22.70 -17.75 -1.72
C LYS A 63 -22.47 -16.86 -0.50
N GLY A 64 -22.87 -15.60 -0.51
CA GLY A 64 -22.66 -14.62 0.55
C GLY A 64 -21.18 -14.34 0.88
N TRP A 65 -20.30 -14.22 -0.11
CA TRP A 65 -18.88 -13.86 0.07
C TRP A 65 -18.57 -12.44 -0.42
N ILE A 66 -17.73 -11.73 0.32
CA ILE A 66 -17.09 -10.49 -0.13
C ILE A 66 -15.59 -10.71 -0.27
N TYR A 67 -15.01 -10.27 -1.39
CA TYR A 67 -13.58 -10.36 -1.71
C TYR A 67 -12.96 -8.97 -1.77
N PHE A 68 -11.79 -8.79 -1.17
CA PHE A 68 -11.23 -7.46 -1.02
C PHE A 68 -9.74 -7.40 -0.72
N SER A 69 -9.14 -6.22 -0.88
CA SER A 69 -7.78 -5.96 -0.43
C SER A 69 -7.73 -5.54 1.05
N GLY A 70 -6.69 -5.96 1.77
CA GLY A 70 -6.32 -5.44 3.07
C GLY A 70 -4.84 -5.03 3.09
N SER A 71 -4.51 -4.06 3.94
CA SER A 71 -3.14 -3.54 4.05
C SER A 71 -2.42 -4.13 5.26
N GLU A 72 -1.22 -4.66 5.07
CA GLU A 72 -0.36 -5.19 6.13
C GLU A 72 1.02 -4.54 6.08
N ASN A 73 1.89 -4.89 7.05
CA ASN A 73 3.27 -4.43 7.12
C ASN A 73 3.37 -2.89 7.08
N ARG A 74 2.69 -2.20 8.01
CA ARG A 74 2.59 -0.71 8.04
C ARG A 74 2.04 -0.12 6.72
N GLY A 75 1.21 -0.89 6.01
CA GLY A 75 0.62 -0.50 4.74
C GLY A 75 1.53 -0.71 3.53
N LEU A 76 2.75 -1.20 3.72
CA LEU A 76 3.71 -1.51 2.66
C LEU A 76 3.20 -2.62 1.74
N GLU A 77 2.40 -3.54 2.28
CA GLU A 77 1.88 -4.72 1.58
C GLU A 77 0.37 -4.65 1.40
N THR A 78 -0.12 -5.23 0.30
CA THR A 78 -1.55 -5.35 0.01
C THR A 78 -1.86 -6.79 -0.27
N HIS A 79 -2.79 -7.39 0.47
CA HIS A 79 -3.19 -8.79 0.32
C HIS A 79 -4.66 -8.93 -0.03
N LEU A 80 -5.02 -10.09 -0.60
CA LEU A 80 -6.40 -10.46 -0.88
C LEU A 80 -7.00 -11.21 0.32
N TYR A 81 -8.20 -10.83 0.72
CA TYR A 81 -9.00 -11.45 1.77
C TYR A 81 -10.40 -11.75 1.27
N LYS A 82 -11.09 -12.62 2.01
CA LYS A 82 -12.54 -12.82 1.91
C LYS A 82 -13.19 -12.93 3.28
N VAL A 83 -14.47 -12.58 3.37
CA VAL A 83 -15.31 -12.82 4.56
C VAL A 83 -16.74 -13.11 4.11
N LYS A 84 -17.51 -13.86 4.90
CA LYS A 84 -18.94 -14.04 4.63
C LYS A 84 -19.72 -12.77 4.96
N LEU A 85 -20.87 -12.57 4.31
CA LEU A 85 -21.79 -11.46 4.62
C LEU A 85 -22.39 -11.55 6.03
N ASP A 86 -22.36 -12.71 6.66
CA ASP A 86 -22.66 -12.89 8.10
C ASP A 86 -21.48 -12.53 9.03
N GLY A 87 -20.34 -12.10 8.47
CA GLY A 87 -19.13 -11.73 9.20
C GLY A 87 -18.25 -12.90 9.63
N THR A 88 -18.60 -14.14 9.29
CA THR A 88 -17.81 -15.33 9.62
C THR A 88 -16.75 -15.65 8.55
N LYS A 89 -15.85 -16.59 8.87
CA LYS A 89 -14.84 -17.14 7.93
C LYS A 89 -13.94 -16.08 7.27
N PHE A 90 -13.57 -15.04 8.01
CA PHE A 90 -12.56 -14.07 7.59
C PHE A 90 -11.25 -14.80 7.26
N THR A 91 -10.79 -14.71 6.02
CA THR A 91 -9.66 -15.50 5.50
C THR A 91 -8.72 -14.63 4.66
N LYS A 92 -7.42 -14.68 4.94
CA LYS A 92 -6.35 -14.17 4.05
C LYS A 92 -6.08 -15.20 2.95
N ILE A 93 -6.22 -14.82 1.69
CA ILE A 93 -6.05 -15.71 0.54
C ILE A 93 -4.58 -15.76 0.09
N THR A 94 -3.94 -14.59 -0.01
CA THR A 94 -2.56 -14.47 -0.50
C THR A 94 -1.54 -14.57 0.63
N LYS A 95 -0.42 -15.28 0.42
CA LYS A 95 0.59 -15.54 1.46
C LYS A 95 1.94 -14.88 1.25
N ALA A 96 2.41 -14.75 0.01
CA ALA A 96 3.73 -14.19 -0.28
C ALA A 96 3.80 -12.71 0.14
N SER A 97 4.92 -12.24 0.68
CA SER A 97 5.09 -10.82 0.99
C SER A 97 5.16 -9.98 -0.29
N GLY A 98 4.40 -8.89 -0.33
CA GLY A 98 4.37 -7.97 -1.46
C GLY A 98 3.02 -7.33 -1.72
N THR A 99 2.82 -6.92 -2.97
CA THR A 99 1.60 -6.27 -3.43
C THR A 99 0.79 -7.22 -4.30
N HIS A 100 -0.45 -7.45 -3.89
CA HIS A 100 -1.40 -8.32 -4.55
C HIS A 100 -2.63 -7.53 -5.01
N SER A 101 -3.12 -7.82 -6.21
CA SER A 101 -4.43 -7.36 -6.68
C SER A 101 -5.18 -8.47 -7.39
N ALA A 102 -6.50 -8.36 -7.42
CA ALA A 102 -7.36 -9.32 -8.10
C ALA A 102 -8.33 -8.63 -9.07
N ASN A 103 -8.67 -9.31 -10.15
CA ASN A 103 -9.76 -8.94 -11.02
C ASN A 103 -10.64 -10.19 -11.24
N PHE A 104 -11.87 -10.14 -10.74
CA PHE A 104 -12.80 -11.25 -10.77
C PHE A 104 -13.54 -11.32 -12.11
N SER A 105 -13.87 -12.53 -12.54
CA SER A 105 -14.77 -12.75 -13.68
C SER A 105 -16.18 -12.24 -13.37
N PRO A 106 -17.02 -11.95 -14.38
CA PRO A 106 -18.38 -11.44 -14.15
C PRO A 106 -19.26 -12.31 -13.25
N GLY A 107 -19.08 -13.63 -13.30
CA GLY A 107 -19.78 -14.60 -12.43
C GLY A 107 -19.06 -14.91 -11.12
N GLU A 108 -17.95 -14.22 -10.82
CA GLU A 108 -17.23 -14.25 -9.53
C GLU A 108 -16.66 -15.62 -9.13
N GLN A 109 -16.66 -16.59 -10.04
CA GLN A 109 -16.14 -17.95 -9.81
C GLN A 109 -14.61 -18.04 -9.95
N TYR A 110 -14.01 -17.10 -10.67
CA TYR A 110 -12.58 -17.07 -10.96
C TYR A 110 -12.04 -15.65 -10.82
N TYR A 111 -10.75 -15.51 -10.60
CA TYR A 111 -10.07 -14.23 -10.67
C TYR A 111 -8.66 -14.36 -11.22
N THR A 112 -8.22 -13.32 -11.93
CA THR A 112 -6.80 -13.12 -12.19
C THR A 112 -6.17 -12.47 -10.96
N HIS A 113 -5.03 -13.01 -10.52
CA HIS A 113 -4.23 -12.50 -9.42
C HIS A 113 -2.97 -11.88 -10.01
N THR A 114 -2.70 -10.62 -9.71
CA THR A 114 -1.41 -9.97 -10.01
C THR A 114 -0.60 -9.86 -8.72
N PHE A 115 0.67 -10.25 -8.79
CA PHE A 115 1.63 -10.16 -7.69
C PHE A 115 2.95 -9.57 -8.14
N SER A 116 3.55 -8.74 -7.30
CA SER A 116 4.98 -8.38 -7.37
C SER A 116 5.49 -8.00 -5.99
N SER A 117 6.81 -7.95 -5.84
CA SER A 117 7.50 -7.43 -4.65
C SER A 117 8.76 -6.66 -5.10
N PHE A 118 9.48 -6.04 -4.16
CA PHE A 118 10.78 -5.45 -4.47
C PHE A 118 11.75 -6.46 -5.12
N GLU A 119 11.61 -7.75 -4.79
CA GLU A 119 12.47 -8.84 -5.30
C GLU A 119 11.94 -9.50 -6.56
N LYS A 120 10.60 -9.57 -6.71
CA LYS A 120 9.96 -10.41 -7.70
C LYS A 120 9.20 -9.55 -8.71
N PRO A 121 9.60 -9.58 -9.99
CA PRO A 121 8.85 -8.97 -11.07
C PRO A 121 7.41 -9.44 -11.13
N ARG A 122 6.57 -8.67 -11.82
CA ARG A 122 5.14 -8.93 -11.92
C ARG A 122 4.86 -10.34 -12.46
N LYS A 123 4.04 -11.10 -11.73
CA LYS A 123 3.47 -12.38 -12.13
C LYS A 123 1.95 -12.31 -12.09
N VAL A 124 1.30 -12.95 -13.05
CA VAL A 124 -0.15 -13.05 -13.19
C VAL A 124 -0.56 -14.52 -13.20
N THR A 125 -1.49 -14.88 -12.34
CA THR A 125 -2.02 -16.25 -12.20
C THR A 125 -3.55 -16.25 -12.26
N LEU A 126 -4.13 -17.36 -12.71
CA LEU A 126 -5.58 -17.59 -12.68
C LEU A 126 -5.92 -18.46 -11.47
N HIS A 127 -6.94 -18.06 -10.72
CA HIS A 127 -7.42 -18.78 -9.54
C HIS A 127 -8.94 -19.00 -9.60
N ARG A 128 -9.41 -20.05 -8.94
CA ARG A 128 -10.81 -20.14 -8.49
C ARG A 128 -11.03 -19.16 -7.34
N ALA A 129 -12.27 -18.73 -7.14
CA ALA A 129 -12.67 -17.80 -6.08
C ALA A 129 -12.39 -18.31 -4.65
N ASP A 130 -12.19 -19.61 -4.46
CA ASP A 130 -11.78 -20.16 -3.16
C ASP A 130 -10.30 -19.87 -2.81
N GLY A 131 -9.48 -19.51 -3.81
CA GLY A 131 -8.03 -19.30 -3.70
C GLY A 131 -7.19 -20.31 -4.50
N THR A 132 -7.80 -21.39 -4.98
CA THR A 132 -7.11 -22.48 -5.69
C THR A 132 -6.45 -21.95 -6.96
N LEU A 133 -5.13 -22.11 -7.06
CA LEU A 133 -4.36 -21.79 -8.26
C LEU A 133 -4.75 -22.77 -9.39
N LEU A 134 -5.12 -22.23 -10.54
CA LEU A 134 -5.43 -23.01 -11.73
C LEU A 134 -4.26 -23.05 -12.71
N ARG A 135 -3.68 -21.88 -13.00
CA ARG A 135 -2.51 -21.78 -13.89
C ARG A 135 -1.79 -20.44 -13.77
N GLU A 136 -0.55 -20.39 -14.22
CA GLU A 136 0.13 -19.14 -14.54
C GLU A 136 -0.39 -18.60 -15.87
N ILE A 137 -0.71 -17.30 -15.92
CA ILE A 137 -1.10 -16.60 -17.16
C ILE A 137 0.13 -15.98 -17.80
N GLY A 138 1.02 -15.40 -17.00
CA GLY A 138 2.27 -14.83 -17.47
C GLY A 138 3.13 -14.28 -16.35
N LYS A 139 4.42 -14.10 -16.64
CA LYS A 139 5.39 -13.49 -15.74
C LYS A 139 6.30 -12.56 -16.50
N SER A 140 6.74 -11.50 -15.83
CA SER A 140 7.76 -10.60 -16.37
C SER A 140 9.12 -11.28 -16.24
N ILE A 141 9.89 -11.27 -17.32
CA ILE A 141 11.24 -11.82 -17.37
C ILE A 141 12.22 -10.67 -17.47
N ILE A 142 13.23 -10.67 -16.60
CA ILE A 142 14.33 -9.70 -16.65
C ILE A 142 15.36 -10.22 -17.65
N ASN A 143 15.18 -9.84 -18.92
CA ASN A 143 16.06 -10.20 -20.03
C ASN A 143 17.34 -9.35 -20.04
N GLN A 144 18.24 -9.62 -21.00
CA GLN A 144 19.49 -8.89 -21.12
C GLN A 144 19.26 -7.40 -21.46
N GLU A 145 18.37 -7.11 -22.40
CA GLU A 145 17.98 -5.75 -22.77
C GLU A 145 17.57 -4.90 -21.55
N PHE A 146 16.76 -5.47 -20.64
CA PHE A 146 16.39 -4.78 -19.40
C PHE A 146 17.59 -4.54 -18.49
N LYS A 147 18.50 -5.50 -18.37
CA LYS A 147 19.72 -5.35 -17.56
C LYS A 147 20.65 -4.29 -18.14
N ASP A 148 20.69 -4.16 -19.46
CA ASP A 148 21.51 -3.18 -20.17
C ASP A 148 21.08 -1.73 -19.90
N LEU A 149 19.83 -1.52 -19.46
CA LEU A 149 19.34 -0.23 -18.95
C LEU A 149 20.02 0.20 -17.63
N LYS A 150 20.72 -0.71 -16.94
CA LYS A 150 21.45 -0.44 -15.67
C LYS A 150 20.59 0.25 -14.60
N LEU A 151 19.29 -0.05 -14.60
CA LEU A 151 18.36 0.43 -13.59
C LEU A 151 18.74 -0.20 -12.24
N GLN A 152 19.00 0.67 -11.26
CA GLN A 152 19.26 0.26 -9.89
C GLN A 152 17.98 -0.15 -9.19
N LYS A 153 18.01 -1.34 -8.57
CA LYS A 153 16.94 -1.76 -7.67
C LYS A 153 16.90 -0.81 -6.47
N PRO A 154 15.74 -0.23 -6.14
CA PRO A 154 15.63 0.68 -5.00
C PRO A 154 15.86 -0.07 -3.68
N GLU A 155 16.57 0.58 -2.77
CA GLU A 155 16.82 0.07 -1.42
C GLU A 155 15.70 0.52 -0.49
N HIS A 156 14.92 -0.42 0.05
CA HIS A 156 13.96 -0.14 1.10
C HIS A 156 14.66 -0.06 2.45
N ILE A 157 14.36 0.99 3.20
CA ILE A 157 14.89 1.22 4.54
C ILE A 157 13.77 1.59 5.52
N LEU A 158 14.06 1.37 6.80
CA LEU A 158 13.26 1.88 7.90
C LEU A 158 14.09 2.86 8.70
N PHE A 159 13.45 3.94 9.11
CA PHE A 159 14.03 4.94 10.02
C PHE A 159 12.95 5.45 10.97
N LYS A 160 13.35 6.08 12.07
CA LYS A 160 12.41 6.64 13.04
C LYS A 160 11.83 7.96 12.56
N SER A 161 10.54 8.18 12.84
CA SER A 161 9.89 9.49 12.75
C SER A 161 10.60 10.52 13.62
N ALA A 162 10.34 11.80 13.38
CA ALA A 162 11.01 12.89 14.10
C ALA A 162 10.82 12.85 15.62
N ASP A 163 9.68 12.35 16.09
CA ASP A 163 9.36 12.15 17.51
C ASP A 163 9.90 10.82 18.09
N GLY A 164 10.59 10.01 17.27
CA GLY A 164 11.13 8.70 17.65
C GLY A 164 10.10 7.57 17.79
N LYS A 165 8.81 7.83 17.62
CA LYS A 165 7.73 6.90 18.00
C LYS A 165 7.38 5.87 16.92
N TYR A 166 7.60 6.17 15.65
CA TYR A 166 7.15 5.34 14.54
C TYR A 166 8.30 4.94 13.64
N ASP A 167 8.27 3.71 13.13
CA ASP A 167 9.08 3.34 11.97
C ASP A 167 8.39 3.84 10.70
N LEU A 168 9.14 4.56 9.87
CA LEU A 168 8.72 5.10 8.58
C LEU A 168 9.45 4.37 7.45
N ASP A 169 8.72 4.11 6.37
CA ASP A 169 9.27 3.47 5.18
C ASP A 169 9.99 4.51 4.32
N GLY A 170 11.17 4.15 3.83
CA GLY A 170 11.96 4.95 2.90
C GLY A 170 12.45 4.11 1.72
N ILE A 171 12.62 4.75 0.55
CA ILE A 171 13.18 4.14 -0.65
C ILE A 171 14.32 5.00 -1.17
N VAL A 172 15.51 4.40 -1.25
CA VAL A 172 16.73 5.04 -1.76
C VAL A 172 17.05 4.49 -3.14
N TYR A 173 17.15 5.39 -4.12
CA TYR A 173 17.68 5.10 -5.45
C TYR A 173 19.13 5.55 -5.50
N LYS A 174 20.01 4.63 -5.91
CA LYS A 174 21.43 4.90 -6.10
C LYS A 174 21.73 5.20 -7.58
N PRO A 175 22.77 5.98 -7.87
CA PRO A 175 23.28 6.17 -9.22
C PRO A 175 23.56 4.86 -9.97
N ALA A 176 23.41 4.87 -11.30
CA ALA A 176 23.64 3.68 -12.14
C ALA A 176 25.06 3.11 -12.02
N ASN A 177 26.04 4.00 -11.84
CA ASN A 177 27.46 3.71 -11.67
C ASN A 177 27.92 3.96 -10.23
N PHE A 178 27.04 3.67 -9.26
CA PHE A 178 27.28 3.95 -7.86
C PHE A 178 28.60 3.36 -7.35
N ASP A 179 29.44 4.25 -6.85
CA ASP A 179 30.69 3.99 -6.16
C ASP A 179 30.61 4.59 -4.76
N LYS A 180 30.71 3.74 -3.74
CA LYS A 180 30.59 4.11 -2.33
C LYS A 180 31.69 5.07 -1.83
N THR A 181 32.77 5.24 -2.60
CA THR A 181 33.90 6.13 -2.25
C THR A 181 33.68 7.57 -2.73
N LYS A 182 32.68 7.80 -3.59
CA LYS A 182 32.32 9.13 -4.10
C LYS A 182 31.14 9.71 -3.33
N LYS A 183 31.06 11.04 -3.31
CA LYS A 183 29.91 11.78 -2.77
C LYS A 183 28.96 12.20 -3.89
N TYR A 184 27.67 12.00 -3.67
CA TYR A 184 26.60 12.33 -4.62
C TYR A 184 25.63 13.34 -4.01
N PRO A 185 25.13 14.30 -4.81
CA PRO A 185 24.03 15.16 -4.38
C PRO A 185 22.78 14.32 -4.08
N LEU A 186 22.02 14.76 -3.09
CA LEU A 186 20.75 14.16 -2.68
C LEU A 186 19.60 14.92 -3.33
N ILE A 187 18.57 14.20 -3.78
CA ILE A 187 17.25 14.75 -4.08
C ILE A 187 16.25 14.09 -3.15
N MET A 188 15.57 14.90 -2.34
CA MET A 188 14.39 14.46 -1.60
C MET A 188 13.16 14.49 -2.52
N SER A 189 12.65 13.31 -2.87
CA SER A 189 11.43 13.16 -3.68
C SER A 189 10.19 13.17 -2.79
N VAL A 190 9.59 14.36 -2.68
CA VAL A 190 8.52 14.68 -1.73
C VAL A 190 7.16 14.67 -2.42
N TYR A 191 6.18 14.05 -1.77
CA TYR A 191 4.76 14.33 -2.04
C TYR A 191 4.09 15.07 -0.88
N GLY A 192 4.22 14.57 0.35
CA GLY A 192 3.79 15.29 1.58
C GLY A 192 2.28 15.36 1.84
N GLY A 193 1.42 14.86 0.92
CA GLY A 193 -0.02 15.05 1.04
C GLY A 193 -0.74 14.13 2.05
N PRO A 194 -1.91 14.55 2.58
CA PRO A 194 -2.69 13.78 3.55
C PRO A 194 -3.12 12.42 3.03
N GLY A 195 -2.93 11.39 3.85
CA GLY A 195 -3.35 10.03 3.50
C GLY A 195 -2.60 9.43 2.31
N ALA A 196 -1.71 10.17 1.65
CA ALA A 196 -1.06 9.71 0.45
C ALA A 196 0.10 8.78 0.76
N LYS A 197 0.21 7.71 0.00
CA LYS A 197 1.23 6.68 0.20
C LYS A 197 1.93 6.43 -1.12
N ARG A 198 3.26 6.40 -1.10
CA ARG A 198 4.09 6.22 -2.30
C ARG A 198 4.84 4.89 -2.29
N ILE A 199 5.23 4.40 -1.13
CA ILE A 199 6.09 3.23 -1.03
C ILE A 199 5.23 1.97 -0.90
N TYR A 200 5.46 1.00 -1.77
CA TYR A 200 4.79 -0.30 -1.72
C TYR A 200 5.83 -1.36 -2.00
N ASN A 201 5.74 -2.52 -1.33
CA ASN A 201 6.54 -3.68 -1.67
C ASN A 201 6.03 -4.26 -3.00
N ARG A 202 6.49 -3.66 -4.11
CA ARG A 202 6.12 -3.98 -5.49
C ARG A 202 7.31 -3.76 -6.40
N PHE A 203 7.33 -4.47 -7.51
CA PHE A 203 8.38 -4.30 -8.51
C PHE A 203 8.07 -3.06 -9.34
N ASN A 204 8.78 -1.96 -9.08
CA ASN A 204 8.63 -0.71 -9.83
C ASN A 204 10.00 -0.11 -10.13
N LEU A 205 10.50 -0.33 -11.34
CA LEU A 205 11.76 0.23 -11.84
C LEU A 205 11.55 1.33 -12.89
N ASN A 206 10.30 1.63 -13.23
CA ASN A 206 9.94 2.71 -14.14
C ASN A 206 9.27 3.84 -13.36
N ASP A 207 10.05 4.51 -12.51
CA ASP A 207 9.65 5.67 -11.71
C ASP A 207 10.50 6.88 -12.13
N GLY A 208 9.96 8.09 -12.06
CA GLY A 208 10.71 9.33 -12.32
C GLY A 208 11.95 9.46 -11.41
N ASN A 209 11.89 8.90 -10.20
CA ASN A 209 13.05 8.81 -9.30
C ASN A 209 14.21 7.98 -9.90
N GLN A 210 13.90 6.97 -10.70
CA GLN A 210 14.90 6.16 -11.39
C GLN A 210 15.67 7.01 -12.41
N ALA A 211 14.98 7.88 -13.15
CA ALA A 211 15.60 8.75 -14.14
C ALA A 211 16.58 9.74 -13.49
N LEU A 212 16.19 10.35 -12.37
CA LEU A 212 17.07 11.22 -11.59
C LEU A 212 18.30 10.46 -11.07
N ALA A 213 18.13 9.22 -10.61
CA ALA A 213 19.26 8.39 -10.20
C ALA A 213 20.22 8.09 -11.36
N GLN A 214 19.71 7.86 -12.58
CA GLN A 214 20.57 7.68 -13.76
C GLN A 214 21.41 8.94 -14.09
N LEU A 215 20.97 10.13 -13.67
CA LEU A 215 21.73 11.38 -13.84
C LEU A 215 22.78 11.61 -12.75
N GLY A 216 22.98 10.66 -11.82
CA GLY A 216 24.05 10.72 -10.81
C GLY A 216 23.61 11.24 -9.44
N PHE A 217 22.31 11.35 -9.18
CA PHE A 217 21.77 11.73 -7.87
C PHE A 217 21.51 10.50 -6.99
N ILE A 218 21.68 10.66 -5.68
CA ILE A 218 20.97 9.81 -4.72
C ILE A 218 19.55 10.39 -4.63
N VAL A 219 18.54 9.57 -4.83
CA VAL A 219 17.14 10.01 -4.70
C VAL A 219 16.51 9.29 -3.52
N PHE A 220 15.92 10.03 -2.59
CA PHE A 220 15.31 9.47 -1.40
C PHE A 220 13.85 9.91 -1.27
N SER A 221 12.95 8.94 -1.13
CA SER A 221 11.52 9.18 -0.89
C SER A 221 11.08 8.45 0.37
N ILE A 222 10.11 9.01 1.09
CA ILE A 222 9.61 8.47 2.35
C ILE A 222 8.09 8.49 2.40
N ASP A 223 7.53 7.61 3.22
CA ASP A 223 6.15 7.68 3.69
C ASP A 223 6.15 8.21 5.15
N HIS A 224 5.74 9.46 5.33
CA HIS A 224 5.78 10.19 6.61
C HIS A 224 4.62 9.82 7.58
N ARG A 225 4.59 10.39 8.79
CA ARG A 225 3.41 10.33 9.68
C ARG A 225 2.20 10.99 9.01
N GLY A 226 1.01 10.40 9.13
CA GLY A 226 -0.23 10.92 8.52
C GLY A 226 -0.66 10.24 7.21
N ILE A 227 0.14 9.31 6.67
CA ILE A 227 -0.26 8.53 5.49
C ILE A 227 -1.38 7.53 5.79
N SER A 228 -2.09 7.06 4.74
CA SER A 228 -3.13 6.05 4.87
C SER A 228 -2.57 4.65 5.11
N ARG A 229 -3.46 3.66 5.27
CA ARG A 229 -3.14 2.22 5.40
C ARG A 229 -2.37 1.81 6.66
N ARG A 230 -2.25 2.69 7.65
CA ARG A 230 -1.68 2.42 8.99
C ARG A 230 -2.66 2.58 10.15
N GLY A 231 -3.95 2.67 9.84
CA GLY A 231 -5.01 2.94 10.82
C GLY A 231 -5.27 4.44 11.01
N LYS A 232 -6.43 4.75 11.58
CA LYS A 232 -6.94 6.11 11.70
C LYS A 232 -6.07 6.97 12.61
N ALA A 233 -5.62 6.43 13.73
CA ALA A 233 -4.76 7.15 14.67
C ALA A 233 -3.47 7.65 14.00
N PHE A 234 -2.84 6.83 13.14
CA PHE A 234 -1.65 7.23 12.40
C PHE A 234 -1.96 8.28 11.33
N LYS A 235 -3.08 8.12 10.61
CA LYS A 235 -3.54 9.09 9.60
C LYS A 235 -3.89 10.46 10.20
N ASN A 236 -4.48 10.46 11.39
CA ASN A 236 -4.92 11.67 12.08
C ASN A 236 -3.78 12.48 12.70
N LEU A 237 -2.54 11.98 12.73
CA LEU A 237 -1.39 12.75 13.20
C LEU A 237 -1.24 14.08 12.43
N MET A 238 -1.66 14.11 11.16
CA MET A 238 -1.58 15.30 10.31
C MET A 238 -2.84 16.18 10.33
N TYR A 239 -3.88 15.75 11.05
CA TYR A 239 -5.12 16.53 11.15
C TYR A 239 -4.83 17.88 11.80
N MET A 240 -5.21 18.96 11.12
CA MET A 240 -4.94 20.35 11.53
C MET A 240 -3.44 20.69 11.72
N ASN A 241 -2.53 19.84 11.23
CA ASN A 241 -1.08 19.99 11.36
C ASN A 241 -0.36 19.78 10.00
N LEU A 242 -1.02 20.12 8.89
CA LEU A 242 -0.42 20.09 7.55
C LEU A 242 0.72 21.12 7.47
N GLY A 243 1.81 20.73 6.83
CA GLY A 243 3.05 21.49 6.68
C GLY A 243 4.01 21.37 7.87
N GLN A 244 3.68 20.59 8.89
CA GLN A 244 4.45 20.52 10.14
C GLN A 244 5.06 19.13 10.31
N ILE A 245 4.25 18.14 10.68
CA ILE A 245 4.74 16.83 11.09
C ILE A 245 5.42 16.05 9.95
N GLU A 246 4.96 16.25 8.71
CA GLU A 246 5.55 15.65 7.53
C GLU A 246 6.89 16.29 7.22
N LEU A 247 7.04 17.60 7.42
CA LEU A 247 8.30 18.30 7.20
C LEU A 247 9.34 17.86 8.22
N GLU A 248 8.96 17.73 9.48
CA GLU A 248 9.81 17.16 10.54
C GLU A 248 10.31 15.76 10.17
N ASP A 249 9.44 14.89 9.64
CA ASP A 249 9.82 13.54 9.24
C ASP A 249 10.75 13.54 8.02
N HIS A 250 10.60 14.47 7.07
CA HIS A 250 11.56 14.65 5.98
C HIS A 250 12.91 15.14 6.49
N VAL A 251 12.95 16.03 7.49
CA VAL A 251 14.22 16.44 8.15
C VAL A 251 14.86 15.25 8.87
N ALA A 252 14.08 14.43 9.58
CA ALA A 252 14.57 13.21 10.22
C ALA A 252 15.13 12.21 9.19
N ALA A 253 14.46 12.09 8.05
CA ALA A 253 14.91 11.26 6.93
C ALA A 253 16.24 11.76 6.36
N VAL A 254 16.40 13.08 6.14
CA VAL A 254 17.66 13.68 5.71
C VAL A 254 18.76 13.37 6.73
N LYS A 255 18.52 13.63 8.03
CA LYS A 255 19.48 13.31 9.10
C LYS A 255 19.88 11.84 9.16
N HIS A 256 18.97 10.94 8.79
CA HIS A 256 19.24 9.50 8.71
C HIS A 256 20.11 9.17 7.49
N ILE A 257 19.76 9.69 6.30
CA ILE A 257 20.42 9.30 5.05
C ILE A 257 21.82 9.90 4.92
N ILE A 258 22.06 11.11 5.43
CA ILE A 258 23.38 11.78 5.35
C ILE A 258 24.47 11.08 6.17
N GLN A 259 24.11 10.15 7.07
CA GLN A 259 25.06 9.30 7.77
C GLN A 259 25.81 8.34 6.82
N ARG A 260 25.29 8.16 5.60
CA ARG A 260 25.97 7.39 4.56
C ARG A 260 27.12 8.22 3.99
N PRO A 261 28.36 7.71 3.95
CA PRO A 261 29.55 8.50 3.58
C PRO A 261 29.55 9.03 2.14
N TYR A 262 28.71 8.44 1.29
CA TYR A 262 28.54 8.79 -0.12
C TYR A 262 27.43 9.82 -0.38
N VAL A 263 26.72 10.30 0.65
CA VAL A 263 25.75 11.39 0.50
C VAL A 263 26.46 12.72 0.74
N ASP A 264 26.27 13.67 -0.17
CA ASP A 264 26.81 15.01 -0.05
C ASP A 264 25.82 15.93 0.69
N GLU A 265 26.05 16.14 1.99
CA GLU A 265 25.19 16.99 2.81
C GLU A 265 25.20 18.47 2.42
N SER A 266 26.17 18.92 1.61
CA SER A 266 26.22 20.29 1.09
C SER A 266 25.29 20.51 -0.12
N ARG A 267 24.72 19.45 -0.68
CA ARG A 267 23.88 19.46 -1.89
C ARG A 267 22.65 18.55 -1.72
N ILE A 268 21.61 19.07 -1.06
CA ILE A 268 20.32 18.39 -0.79
C ILE A 268 19.17 19.18 -1.42
#